data_AF-A0A4R5XSF3-F1
#
_entry.id   AF-A0A4R5XSF3-F1
#
_cell.length_a   1.000
_cell.length_b   1.000
_cell.length_c   1.000
_cell.angle_alpha   90.00
_cell.angle_beta   90.00
_cell.angle_gamma   90.00
#
_symmetry.space_group_name_H-M   'P 1'
#
loop_
_entity.id
_entity.type
_entity.pdbx_description
1 polymer ?
#
loop_
_entity_poly.entity_id
_entity_poly.type
_entity_poly.pdbx_seq_one_letter_code
_entity_poly.pdbx_strand_id
1 'polypeptide(L)'
;MSPLQSISQEELHGLENIHSEQEMLQLIQLMRKQRPVIHDIVIGCSRNNHDLIKAYQFKFLWEQFGGLEGTGGTVLAIVSWNPHSSSFNKYVKRIARHIPDGFVAIGETGGFEQIMRRLHRFTDVKADKTFVFSSLESQQMINSGGIFIFEGMQGTSKLGTYFSVRNGLIQIT
;
A
#
# COMPACT_ATOMS: atom_id res chain seq x y z
N MET A 1 29.93 0.92 32.56
CA MET A 1 29.76 -0.28 31.72
C MET A 1 28.44 -0.18 31.00
N SER A 2 28.44 -0.09 29.68
CA SER A 2 27.31 -0.48 28.82
C SER A 2 27.89 -0.93 27.48
N PRO A 3 27.80 -2.22 27.11
CA PRO A 3 28.12 -2.66 25.77
C PRO A 3 26.85 -2.58 24.92
N LEU A 4 26.73 -1.55 24.10
CA LEU A 4 25.90 -1.65 22.90
C LEU A 4 26.65 -2.59 21.94
N GLN A 5 26.29 -3.87 21.95
CA GLN A 5 26.78 -4.83 20.98
C GLN A 5 26.33 -4.38 19.58
N SER A 6 27.27 -4.31 18.64
CA SER A 6 26.99 -4.01 17.24
C SER A 6 26.20 -5.16 16.61
N ILE A 7 25.00 -4.88 16.13
CA ILE A 7 24.13 -5.85 15.43
C ILE A 7 24.80 -6.28 14.12
N SER A 8 24.84 -7.58 13.83
CA SER A 8 25.37 -8.12 12.58
C SER A 8 24.44 -7.86 11.37
N GLN A 9 24.96 -7.93 10.14
CA GLN A 9 24.15 -7.73 8.93
C GLN A 9 23.05 -8.80 8.76
N GLU A 10 23.31 -10.03 9.21
CA GLU A 10 22.32 -11.13 9.18
C GLU A 10 21.17 -10.87 10.16
N GLU A 11 21.49 -10.38 11.36
CA GLU A 11 20.48 -9.99 12.36
C GLU A 11 19.66 -8.77 11.89
N LEU A 12 20.30 -7.79 11.27
CA LEU A 12 19.61 -6.64 10.67
C LEU A 12 18.65 -7.09 9.57
N HIS A 13 19.09 -7.95 8.66
CA HIS A 13 18.25 -8.48 7.58
C HIS A 13 17.10 -9.38 8.11
N GLY A 14 17.36 -10.16 9.17
CA GLY A 14 16.33 -10.93 9.85
C GLY A 14 15.26 -10.05 10.48
N LEU A 15 15.67 -8.98 11.18
CA LEU A 15 14.76 -8.00 11.77
C LEU A 15 13.95 -7.25 10.70
N GLU A 16 14.57 -6.82 9.60
CA GLU A 16 13.87 -6.16 8.49
C GLU A 16 12.77 -7.05 7.88
N ASN A 17 13.04 -8.35 7.71
CA ASN A 17 12.04 -9.29 7.21
C ASN A 17 10.85 -9.47 8.17
N ILE A 18 11.12 -9.60 9.48
CA ILE A 18 10.07 -9.73 10.50
C ILE A 18 9.18 -8.47 10.51
N HIS A 19 9.77 -7.28 10.49
CA HIS A 19 9.00 -6.03 10.47
C HIS A 19 8.17 -5.90 9.20
N SER A 20 8.72 -6.31 8.06
CA SER A 20 8.01 -6.31 6.78
C SER A 20 6.79 -7.25 6.79
N GLU A 21 6.95 -8.47 7.30
CA GLU A 21 5.85 -9.44 7.41
C GLU A 21 4.78 -8.98 8.40
N GLN A 22 5.16 -8.46 9.56
CA GLN A 22 4.23 -7.91 10.54
C GLN A 22 3.39 -6.78 9.95
N GLU A 23 4.02 -5.86 9.21
CA GLU A 23 3.32 -4.77 8.52
C GLU A 23 2.34 -5.30 7.47
N MET A 24 2.70 -6.33 6.70
CA MET A 24 1.79 -6.97 5.75
C MET A 24 0.57 -7.57 6.45
N LEU A 25 0.78 -8.30 7.55
CA LEU A 25 -0.30 -8.92 8.31
C LEU A 25 -1.21 -7.86 8.95
N GLN A 26 -0.66 -6.75 9.42
CA GLN A 26 -1.43 -5.59 9.90
C GLN A 26 -2.30 -5.02 8.78
N LEU A 27 -1.74 -4.78 7.59
CA LEU A 27 -2.50 -4.27 6.45
C LEU A 27 -3.64 -5.23 6.05
N ILE A 28 -3.38 -6.54 6.05
CA ILE A 28 -4.41 -7.56 5.80
C ILE A 28 -5.52 -7.48 6.85
N GLN A 29 -5.18 -7.36 8.14
CA GLN A 29 -6.17 -7.20 9.21
C GLN A 29 -7.02 -5.95 9.04
N LEU A 30 -6.42 -4.83 8.63
CA LEU A 30 -7.14 -3.59 8.33
C LEU A 30 -8.12 -3.79 7.17
N MET A 31 -7.69 -4.44 6.09
CA MET A 31 -8.51 -4.68 4.90
C MET A 31 -9.68 -5.63 5.17
N ARG A 32 -9.50 -6.68 5.99
CA ARG A 32 -10.56 -7.63 6.35
C ARG A 32 -11.71 -7.01 7.15
N LYS A 33 -11.45 -5.89 7.84
CA LYS A 33 -12.46 -5.14 8.61
C LYS A 33 -13.35 -4.27 7.72
N GLN A 34 -12.98 -4.05 6.46
CA GLN A 34 -13.70 -3.15 5.57
C GLN A 34 -15.06 -3.72 5.16
N ARG A 35 -16.00 -2.81 4.90
CA ARG A 35 -17.34 -3.10 4.38
C ARG A 35 -17.64 -2.12 3.24
N PRO A 36 -18.04 -2.59 2.04
CA PRO A 36 -18.18 -3.99 1.60
C PRO A 36 -16.89 -4.81 1.73
N VAL A 37 -17.04 -6.13 1.75
CA VAL A 37 -15.89 -7.04 1.91
C VAL A 37 -14.96 -6.90 0.71
N ILE A 38 -13.66 -6.82 0.98
CA ILE A 38 -12.62 -6.79 -0.04
C ILE A 38 -12.18 -8.22 -0.33
N HIS A 39 -12.36 -8.69 -1.56
CA HIS A 39 -11.91 -10.00 -2.01
C HIS A 39 -10.88 -9.87 -3.12
N ASP A 40 -11.19 -9.07 -4.14
CA ASP A 40 -10.36 -8.92 -5.34
C ASP A 40 -9.56 -7.63 -5.28
N ILE A 41 -8.23 -7.74 -5.33
CA ILE A 41 -7.33 -6.59 -5.26
C ILE A 41 -6.41 -6.46 -6.46
N VAL A 42 -5.94 -5.24 -6.68
CA VAL A 42 -4.76 -4.97 -7.50
C VAL A 42 -3.67 -4.42 -6.60
N ILE A 43 -2.44 -4.87 -6.81
CA ILE A 43 -1.25 -4.33 -6.13
C ILE A 43 -0.49 -3.43 -7.11
N GLY A 44 -0.18 -2.23 -6.65
CA GLY A 44 0.65 -1.26 -7.34
C GLY A 44 1.98 -1.07 -6.62
N CYS A 45 3.09 -0.99 -7.35
CA CYS A 45 4.37 -0.68 -6.72
C CYS A 45 5.34 0.15 -7.58
N SER A 46 6.27 0.84 -6.92
CA SER A 46 7.45 1.38 -7.61
C SER A 46 8.28 0.25 -8.23
N ARG A 47 8.85 0.51 -9.41
CA ARG A 47 9.66 -0.46 -10.15
C ARG A 47 11.11 -0.47 -9.63
N ASN A 48 11.28 -1.06 -8.46
CA ASN A 48 12.56 -1.46 -7.91
C ASN A 48 12.44 -2.87 -7.30
N ASN A 49 13.56 -3.54 -7.02
CA ASN A 49 13.54 -4.94 -6.56
C ASN A 49 12.87 -5.09 -5.19
N HIS A 50 13.11 -4.15 -4.28
CA HIS A 50 12.58 -4.20 -2.91
C HIS A 50 11.05 -4.18 -2.92
N ASP A 51 10.44 -3.20 -3.59
CA ASP A 51 8.99 -3.04 -3.66
C ASP A 51 8.31 -4.13 -4.48
N LEU A 52 9.00 -4.68 -5.49
CA LEU A 52 8.51 -5.85 -6.22
C LEU A 52 8.47 -7.11 -5.33
N ILE A 53 9.53 -7.39 -4.59
CA ILE A 53 9.57 -8.53 -3.65
C ILE A 53 8.47 -8.37 -2.62
N LYS A 54 8.33 -7.17 -2.02
CA LYS A 54 7.27 -6.85 -1.06
C LYS A 54 5.87 -7.07 -1.65
N ALA A 55 5.65 -6.68 -2.91
CA ALA A 55 4.38 -6.90 -3.61
C ALA A 55 4.05 -8.39 -3.80
N TYR A 56 5.03 -9.22 -4.14
CA TYR A 56 4.82 -10.66 -4.29
C TYR A 56 4.62 -11.38 -2.94
N GLN A 57 5.35 -10.97 -1.90
CA GLN A 57 5.14 -11.47 -0.54
C GLN A 57 3.73 -11.11 -0.03
N PHE A 58 3.31 -9.86 -0.22
CA PHE A 58 1.96 -9.45 0.15
C PHE A 58 0.88 -10.18 -0.66
N LYS A 59 1.09 -10.42 -1.95
CA LYS A 59 0.19 -11.24 -2.78
C LYS A 59 -0.01 -12.61 -2.15
N PHE A 60 1.08 -13.30 -1.80
CA PHE A 60 1.01 -14.62 -1.19
C PHE A 60 0.20 -14.60 0.10
N LEU A 61 0.45 -13.63 0.99
CA LEU A 61 -0.28 -13.50 2.25
C LEU A 61 -1.75 -13.11 2.04
N TRP A 62 -2.09 -12.28 1.06
CA TRP A 62 -3.48 -11.95 0.73
C TRP A 62 -4.24 -13.17 0.21
N GLU A 63 -3.61 -13.98 -0.63
CA GLU A 63 -4.19 -15.21 -1.18
C GLU A 63 -4.38 -16.30 -0.11
N GLN A 64 -3.63 -16.24 0.99
CA GLN A 64 -3.77 -17.18 2.11
C GLN A 64 -4.70 -16.69 3.23
N PHE A 65 -4.60 -15.42 3.59
CA PHE A 65 -5.20 -14.88 4.82
C PHE A 65 -6.13 -13.68 4.59
N GLY A 66 -6.24 -13.20 3.35
CA GLY A 66 -7.13 -12.12 2.96
C GLY A 66 -8.59 -12.55 2.82
N GLY A 67 -9.38 -11.74 2.11
CA GLY A 67 -10.78 -12.05 1.81
C GLY A 67 -11.70 -12.08 3.04
N LEU A 68 -12.90 -12.64 2.84
CA LEU A 68 -13.89 -12.81 3.91
C LEU A 68 -13.38 -13.80 4.94
N GLU A 69 -13.44 -13.45 6.22
CA GLU A 69 -13.11 -14.36 7.34
C GLU A 69 -11.68 -14.96 7.31
N GLY A 70 -10.81 -14.52 6.39
CA GLY A 70 -9.45 -15.03 6.24
C GLY A 70 -9.34 -16.27 5.37
N THR A 71 -10.30 -16.51 4.46
CA THR A 71 -10.28 -17.64 3.52
C THR A 71 -9.33 -17.44 2.34
N GLY A 72 -8.67 -16.29 2.26
CA GLY A 72 -7.92 -15.85 1.08
C GLY A 72 -8.77 -14.98 0.16
N GLY A 73 -8.13 -14.00 -0.47
CA GLY A 73 -8.70 -13.22 -1.57
C GLY A 73 -7.91 -13.41 -2.87
N THR A 74 -8.25 -12.69 -3.93
CA THR A 74 -7.57 -12.79 -5.24
C THR A 74 -6.75 -11.55 -5.52
N VAL A 75 -5.52 -11.73 -6.01
CA VAL A 75 -4.74 -10.63 -6.60
C VAL A 75 -4.86 -10.67 -8.12
N LEU A 76 -5.66 -9.76 -8.67
CA LEU A 76 -5.98 -9.68 -10.10
C LEU A 76 -4.78 -9.22 -10.94
N ALA A 77 -3.94 -8.35 -10.40
CA ALA A 77 -2.72 -7.89 -11.06
C ALA A 77 -1.70 -7.31 -10.07
N ILE A 78 -0.42 -7.40 -10.45
CA ILE A 78 0.65 -6.57 -9.90
C ILE A 78 1.09 -5.59 -10.99
N VAL A 79 1.06 -4.30 -10.70
CA VAL A 79 1.38 -3.21 -11.63
C VAL A 79 2.56 -2.40 -11.11
N SER A 80 3.74 -2.61 -11.69
CA SER A 80 4.93 -1.83 -11.34
C SER A 80 5.13 -0.61 -12.25
N TRP A 81 5.33 0.57 -11.66
CA TRP A 81 5.57 1.82 -12.36
C TRP A 81 6.99 2.34 -12.18
N ASN A 82 7.53 2.98 -13.21
CA ASN A 82 8.71 3.82 -13.04
C ASN A 82 8.27 5.11 -12.29
N PRO A 83 8.83 5.43 -11.10
CA PRO A 83 8.44 6.62 -10.34
C PRO A 83 8.72 7.93 -11.08
N HIS A 84 9.63 7.92 -12.07
CA HIS A 84 10.00 9.08 -12.89
C HIS A 84 9.41 9.03 -14.31
N SER A 85 8.36 8.24 -14.53
CA SER A 85 7.72 8.15 -15.84
C SER A 85 7.14 9.51 -16.28
N SER A 86 7.38 9.92 -17.52
CA SER A 86 6.74 11.11 -18.10
C SER A 86 5.23 10.94 -18.30
N SER A 87 4.75 9.68 -18.32
CA SER A 87 3.33 9.36 -18.39
C SER A 87 2.97 8.15 -17.55
N PHE A 88 1.87 8.26 -16.80
CA PHE A 88 1.37 7.21 -15.89
C PHE A 88 0.11 6.51 -16.42
N ASN A 89 -0.45 6.96 -17.54
CA ASN A 89 -1.75 6.50 -18.04
C ASN A 89 -1.80 4.98 -18.29
N LYS A 90 -0.69 4.38 -18.73
CA LYS A 90 -0.63 2.92 -18.94
C LYS A 90 -0.78 2.12 -17.64
N TYR A 91 -0.25 2.64 -16.53
CA TYR A 91 -0.35 1.98 -15.22
C TYR A 91 -1.77 2.11 -14.68
N VAL A 92 -2.34 3.32 -14.76
CA VAL A 92 -3.73 3.62 -14.37
C VAL A 92 -4.73 2.73 -15.12
N LYS A 93 -4.57 2.58 -16.44
CA LYS A 93 -5.41 1.69 -17.26
C LYS A 93 -5.29 0.23 -16.83
N ARG A 94 -4.09 -0.24 -16.48
CA ARG A 94 -3.88 -1.61 -16.00
C ARG A 94 -4.53 -1.84 -14.64
N ILE A 95 -4.44 -0.88 -13.72
CA ILE A 95 -5.07 -0.96 -12.41
C ILE A 95 -6.60 -1.01 -12.57
N ALA A 96 -7.18 -0.07 -13.32
CA ALA A 96 -8.62 0.09 -13.38
C ALA A 96 -9.34 -0.93 -14.28
N ARG A 97 -8.64 -1.61 -15.20
CA ARG A 97 -9.24 -2.65 -16.07
C ARG A 97 -9.92 -3.77 -15.26
N HIS A 98 -9.45 -4.02 -14.04
CA HIS A 98 -9.86 -5.13 -13.21
C HIS A 98 -11.03 -4.82 -12.27
N ILE A 99 -11.45 -3.55 -12.16
CA ILE A 99 -12.49 -3.08 -11.22
C ILE A 99 -12.31 -3.72 -9.82
N PRO A 100 -11.14 -3.57 -9.18
CA PRO A 100 -10.88 -4.25 -7.92
C PRO A 100 -11.73 -3.69 -6.78
N ASP A 101 -11.99 -4.52 -5.79
CA ASP A 101 -12.58 -4.11 -4.51
C ASP A 101 -11.64 -3.18 -3.73
N GLY A 102 -10.33 -3.45 -3.85
CA GLY A 102 -9.27 -2.67 -3.19
C GLY A 102 -8.01 -2.50 -4.04
N PHE A 103 -7.35 -1.36 -3.88
CA PHE A 103 -6.05 -1.07 -4.46
C PHE A 103 -4.99 -0.99 -3.37
N VAL A 104 -3.99 -1.87 -3.42
CA VAL A 104 -2.87 -1.85 -2.48
C VAL A 104 -1.68 -1.17 -3.13
N ALA A 105 -1.06 -0.19 -2.48
CA ALA A 105 0.10 0.51 -3.03
C ALA A 105 1.36 0.40 -2.14
N ILE A 106 2.49 0.19 -2.79
CA ILE A 106 3.82 0.03 -2.19
C ILE A 106 4.81 0.97 -2.88
N GLY A 107 5.76 1.53 -2.12
CA GLY A 107 6.92 2.23 -2.66
C GLY A 107 6.94 3.72 -2.31
N GLU A 108 7.34 4.54 -3.28
CA GLU A 108 7.70 5.95 -3.07
C GLU A 108 6.53 6.91 -3.38
N THR A 109 6.49 8.00 -2.61
CA THR A 109 5.41 9.00 -2.65
C THR A 109 5.24 9.67 -4.00
N GLY A 110 6.34 10.06 -4.68
CA GLY A 110 6.27 10.83 -5.93
C GLY A 110 5.55 10.10 -7.07
N GLY A 111 5.90 8.83 -7.29
CA GLY A 111 5.24 8.00 -8.31
C GLY A 111 3.79 7.67 -7.93
N PHE A 112 3.54 7.39 -6.66
CA PHE A 112 2.21 7.08 -6.15
C PHE A 112 1.25 8.27 -6.23
N GLU A 113 1.71 9.49 -5.94
CA GLU A 113 0.92 10.72 -6.11
C GLU A 113 0.41 10.86 -7.55
N GLN A 114 1.27 10.59 -8.54
CA GLN A 114 0.91 10.66 -9.96
C GLN A 114 -0.10 9.59 -10.39
N ILE A 115 -0.06 8.41 -9.76
CA ILE A 115 -1.05 7.34 -9.94
C ILE A 115 -2.39 7.78 -9.34
N MET A 116 -2.43 8.20 -8.08
CA MET A 116 -3.65 8.57 -7.38
C MET A 116 -4.38 9.74 -8.03
N ARG A 117 -3.65 10.78 -8.47
CA ARG A 117 -4.22 11.90 -9.24
C ARG A 117 -5.00 11.44 -10.47
N ARG A 118 -4.48 10.44 -11.17
CA ARG A 118 -5.08 9.94 -12.42
C ARG A 118 -6.17 8.92 -12.17
N LEU A 119 -6.03 8.04 -11.18
CA LEU A 119 -7.09 7.15 -10.75
C LEU A 119 -8.32 7.96 -10.31
N HIS A 120 -8.12 8.97 -9.46
CA HIS A 120 -9.17 9.89 -9.03
C HIS A 120 -9.84 10.60 -10.22
N ARG A 121 -9.07 11.01 -11.24
CA ARG A 121 -9.64 11.74 -12.38
C ARG A 121 -10.37 10.84 -13.40
N PHE A 122 -9.92 9.61 -13.61
CA PHE A 122 -10.30 8.83 -14.79
C PHE A 122 -10.95 7.48 -14.50
N THR A 123 -11.07 7.08 -13.23
CA THR A 123 -11.50 5.71 -12.86
C THR A 123 -12.32 5.71 -11.59
N ASP A 124 -12.98 4.61 -11.27
CA ASP A 124 -13.72 4.44 -10.01
C ASP A 124 -12.87 3.89 -8.85
N VAL A 125 -11.59 3.63 -9.10
CA VAL A 125 -10.62 3.36 -8.04
C VAL A 125 -10.26 4.69 -7.39
N LYS A 126 -10.82 4.93 -6.19
CA LYS A 126 -10.60 6.15 -5.41
C LYS A 126 -9.86 5.84 -4.11
N ALA A 127 -9.50 6.88 -3.37
CA ALA A 127 -8.71 6.76 -2.15
C ALA A 127 -9.40 5.97 -1.03
N ASP A 128 -10.73 6.01 -0.94
CA ASP A 128 -11.52 5.20 -0.01
C ASP A 128 -11.37 3.67 -0.24
N LYS A 129 -10.92 3.27 -1.43
CA LYS A 129 -10.57 1.88 -1.78
C LYS A 129 -9.06 1.63 -1.81
N THR A 130 -8.25 2.58 -1.36
CA THR A 130 -6.78 2.50 -1.44
C THR A 130 -6.17 2.23 -0.06
N PHE A 131 -5.35 1.18 -0.02
CA PHE A 131 -4.65 0.69 1.17
C PHE A 131 -3.14 0.77 0.94
N VAL A 132 -2.41 1.35 1.88
CA VAL A 132 -0.96 1.60 1.69
C VAL A 132 -0.12 1.14 2.86
N PHE A 133 1.15 0.88 2.58
CA PHE A 133 2.16 0.65 3.61
C PHE A 133 2.68 1.97 4.19
N SER A 134 3.35 1.89 5.33
CA SER A 134 3.89 3.05 6.07
C SER A 134 4.89 3.89 5.28
N SER A 135 5.50 3.33 4.23
CA SER A 135 6.37 4.08 3.31
C SER A 135 5.62 5.22 2.59
N LEU A 136 4.30 5.12 2.46
CA LEU A 136 3.43 6.12 1.82
C LEU A 136 2.66 6.99 2.85
N GLU A 137 2.90 6.80 4.15
CA GLU A 137 2.41 7.69 5.20
C GLU A 137 3.16 9.04 5.14
N SER A 138 2.61 9.98 4.36
CA SER A 138 3.21 11.28 4.11
C SER A 138 2.17 12.40 4.01
N GLN A 139 2.13 13.27 5.02
CA GLN A 139 1.30 14.47 5.00
C GLN A 139 1.73 15.44 3.88
N GLN A 140 3.02 15.49 3.57
CA GLN A 140 3.54 16.29 2.46
C GLN A 140 2.95 15.84 1.11
N MET A 141 2.88 14.53 0.87
CA MET A 141 2.27 13.97 -0.34
C MET A 141 0.78 14.31 -0.45
N ILE A 142 0.05 14.25 0.66
CA ILE A 142 -1.37 14.62 0.69
C ILE A 142 -1.55 16.10 0.35
N ASN A 143 -0.73 16.97 0.94
CA ASN A 143 -0.76 18.41 0.71
C ASN A 143 -0.40 18.75 -0.75
N SER A 144 0.62 18.10 -1.34
CA SER A 144 1.01 18.34 -2.74
C SER A 144 -0.04 17.81 -3.71
N GLY A 145 -0.51 16.58 -3.50
CA GLY A 145 -1.50 15.91 -4.35
C GLY A 145 -2.86 16.59 -4.37
N GLY A 146 -3.27 17.18 -3.26
CA GLY A 146 -4.57 17.79 -3.07
C GLY A 146 -5.45 16.93 -2.17
N ILE A 147 -6.08 17.59 -1.20
CA ILE A 147 -6.83 16.97 -0.09
C ILE A 147 -7.83 15.91 -0.57
N PHE A 148 -8.66 16.24 -1.56
CA PHE A 148 -9.72 15.35 -2.03
C PHE A 148 -9.22 14.09 -2.75
N ILE A 149 -7.96 14.06 -3.20
CA ILE A 149 -7.42 12.93 -3.96
C ILE A 149 -7.11 11.75 -3.05
N PHE A 150 -6.76 12.02 -1.80
CA PHE A 150 -6.37 11.00 -0.81
C PHE A 150 -7.40 10.80 0.29
N GLU A 151 -8.51 11.52 0.27
CA GLU A 151 -9.56 11.41 1.28
C GLU A 151 -10.10 9.98 1.36
N GLY A 152 -10.09 9.40 2.58
CA GLY A 152 -10.49 8.02 2.81
C GLY A 152 -9.39 6.97 2.63
N MET A 153 -8.19 7.35 2.17
CA MET A 153 -7.04 6.44 2.09
C MET A 153 -6.67 5.89 3.47
N GLN A 154 -6.40 4.59 3.55
CA GLN A 154 -6.06 3.90 4.79
C GLN A 154 -4.71 3.19 4.64
N GLY A 155 -4.02 2.92 5.75
CA GLY A 155 -2.75 2.21 5.69
C GLY A 155 -2.16 1.87 7.04
N THR A 156 -0.99 1.24 7.02
CA THR A 156 -0.14 1.05 8.21
C THR A 156 0.66 2.32 8.50
N SER A 157 0.83 2.65 9.77
CA SER A 157 1.65 3.78 10.21
C SER A 157 3.06 3.32 10.56
N LYS A 158 4.03 4.23 10.44
CA LYS A 158 5.42 4.10 10.92
C LYS A 158 5.50 3.80 12.41
N LEU A 159 4.44 4.07 13.17
CA LEU A 159 4.31 3.75 14.60
C LEU A 159 3.82 2.31 14.87
N GLY A 160 3.63 1.49 13.82
CA GLY A 160 3.15 0.11 13.95
C GLY A 160 1.64 -0.02 14.20
N THR A 161 0.87 1.03 13.92
CA THR A 161 -0.60 1.09 14.04
C THR A 161 -1.24 1.34 12.67
N TYR A 162 -2.48 1.83 12.62
CA TYR A 162 -3.12 2.23 11.37
C TYR A 162 -3.18 3.74 11.23
N PHE A 163 -3.36 4.20 10.00
CA PHE A 163 -3.79 5.56 9.75
C PHE A 163 -4.94 5.61 8.75
N SER A 164 -5.70 6.69 8.80
CA SER A 164 -6.63 7.07 7.74
C SER A 164 -6.44 8.54 7.39
N VAL A 165 -6.71 8.91 6.13
CA VAL A 165 -6.76 10.30 5.70
C VAL A 165 -8.17 10.81 5.87
N ARG A 166 -8.34 11.83 6.72
CA ARG A 166 -9.62 12.47 7.01
C ARG A 166 -9.47 13.98 7.00
N ASN A 167 -10.34 14.67 6.28
CA ASN A 167 -10.27 16.11 6.05
C ASN A 167 -8.87 16.55 5.55
N GLY A 168 -8.24 15.72 4.70
CA GLY A 168 -6.89 15.96 4.19
C GLY A 168 -5.74 15.79 5.19
N LEU A 169 -6.00 15.22 6.37
CA LEU A 169 -4.98 14.99 7.40
C LEU A 169 -4.82 13.50 7.70
N ILE A 170 -3.58 13.07 7.94
CA ILE A 170 -3.29 11.75 8.49
C ILE A 170 -3.76 11.72 9.94
N GLN A 171 -4.64 10.76 10.25
CA GLN A 171 -5.08 10.47 11.60
C GLN A 171 -4.68 9.04 11.96
N ILE A 172 -3.87 8.92 13.00
CA ILE A 172 -3.46 7.62 13.55
C ILE A 172 -4.64 7.01 14.31
N THR A 173 -4.86 5.71 14.14
CA THR A 173 -5.91 4.93 14.79
C THR A 173 -5.34 3.66 15.42
#